data_AF-A0A528G5Y3-F1
#
_entry.id   AF-A0A528G5Y3-F1
#
_cell.length_a   1.000
_cell.length_b   1.000
_cell.length_c   1.000
_cell.angle_alpha   90.00
_cell.angle_beta   90.00
_cell.angle_gamma   90.00
#
_symmetry.space_group_name_H-M   'P 1'
#
loop_
_entity.id
_entity.type
_entity.pdbx_description
1 polymer ?
#
loop_
_entity_poly.entity_id
_entity_poly.type
_entity_poly.pdbx_seq_one_letter_code
_entity_poly.pdbx_strand_id
1 'polypeptide(L)'
;RITGGALYFGTLLVALWLMAAASSQSTFDAVNWAFGSWLGRLVLLFYTWALMHHMLGGVRHLIWDTGAGLEKDTASRVAWATLAGSIALTLLIWIAGYMAR
;
A
#
# COMPACT_ATOMS: atom_id res chain seq x y z
N ARG A 1 -6.32 10.48 5.28
CA ARG A 1 -6.51 11.54 4.25
C ARG A 1 -5.30 11.65 3.33
N ILE A 2 -4.11 12.02 3.84
CA ILE A 2 -2.87 12.10 3.05
C ILE A 2 -2.59 10.80 2.28
N THR A 3 -2.66 9.64 2.95
CA THR A 3 -2.48 8.34 2.28
C THR A 3 -3.46 8.10 1.14
N GLY A 4 -4.71 8.57 1.26
CA GLY A 4 -5.69 8.47 0.17
C GLY A 4 -5.32 9.34 -1.03
N GLY A 5 -4.83 10.56 -0.79
CA GLY A 5 -4.27 11.43 -1.83
C GLY A 5 -3.07 10.78 -2.54
N ALA A 6 -2.13 10.22 -1.78
CA ALA A 6 -0.96 9.52 -2.33
C ALA A 6 -1.36 8.32 -3.20
N LEU A 7 -2.43 7.60 -2.83
CA LEU A 7 -2.91 6.44 -3.58
C LEU A 7 -3.46 6.78 -4.96
N TYR A 8 -4.02 7.98 -5.20
CA TYR A 8 -4.41 8.38 -6.54
C TYR A 8 -3.22 8.36 -7.51
N PHE A 9 -2.08 8.91 -7.09
CA PHE A 9 -0.86 8.90 -7.89
C PHE A 9 -0.23 7.51 -7.97
N GLY A 10 -0.17 6.80 -6.84
CA GLY A 10 0.41 5.46 -6.81
C GLY A 10 -0.35 4.43 -7.65
N THR A 11 -1.67 4.58 -7.79
CA THR A 11 -2.49 3.71 -8.67
C THR A 11 -2.14 3.89 -10.15
N LEU A 12 -1.64 5.08 -10.55
CA LEU A 12 -1.11 5.27 -11.91
C LEU A 12 0.13 4.40 -12.17
N LEU A 13 0.93 4.10 -11.15
CA LEU A 13 2.06 3.17 -11.29
C LEU A 13 1.59 1.75 -11.58
N VAL A 14 0.53 1.30 -10.89
CA VAL A 14 -0.08 -0.02 -11.14
C VAL A 14 -0.69 -0.06 -12.55
N ALA A 15 -1.43 0.99 -12.94
CA ALA A 15 -1.99 1.10 -14.29
C ALA A 15 -0.89 1.08 -15.36
N LEU A 16 0.20 1.84 -15.16
CA LEU A 16 1.36 1.85 -16.05
C LEU A 16 1.96 0.46 -16.20
N TRP A 17 2.15 -0.26 -15.10
CA TRP A 17 2.70 -1.61 -15.10
C TRP A 17 1.82 -2.60 -15.86
N LEU A 18 0.49 -2.55 -15.64
CA LEU A 18 -0.48 -3.41 -16.34
C LEU A 18 -0.55 -3.08 -17.85
N MET A 19 -0.56 -1.80 -18.21
CA MET A 19 -0.54 -1.38 -19.62
C MET A 19 0.76 -1.82 -20.32
N ALA A 20 1.91 -1.72 -19.64
CA ALA A 20 3.18 -2.19 -20.16
C ALA A 20 3.17 -3.72 -20.37
N ALA A 21 2.65 -4.47 -19.40
CA ALA A 21 2.50 -5.92 -19.49
C ALA A 21 1.60 -6.36 -20.66
N ALA A 22 0.58 -5.55 -21.00
CA ALA A 22 -0.33 -5.81 -22.11
C ALA A 22 0.16 -5.28 -23.47
N SER A 23 1.27 -4.53 -23.52
CA SER A 23 1.72 -3.82 -24.72
C SER A 23 2.77 -4.60 -25.51
N SER A 24 3.98 -4.74 -24.97
CA SER A 24 5.07 -5.48 -25.61
C SER A 24 6.14 -5.87 -24.60
N GLN A 25 6.95 -6.88 -24.93
CA GLN A 25 8.04 -7.32 -24.06
C GLN A 25 9.02 -6.18 -23.76
N SER A 26 9.42 -5.39 -24.76
CA SER A 26 10.39 -4.30 -24.56
C SER A 26 9.83 -3.18 -23.68
N THR A 27 8.54 -2.85 -23.81
CA THR A 27 7.87 -1.88 -22.92
C THR A 27 7.82 -2.41 -21.48
N PHE A 28 7.46 -3.69 -21.31
CA PHE A 28 7.38 -4.31 -20.00
C PHE A 28 8.74 -4.38 -19.30
N ASP A 29 9.80 -4.73 -20.04
CA ASP A 29 11.17 -4.77 -19.53
C ASP A 29 11.65 -3.38 -19.10
N ALA A 30 11.33 -2.32 -19.85
CA ALA A 30 11.67 -0.95 -19.49
C ALA A 30 10.98 -0.51 -18.17
N VAL A 31 9.70 -0.83 -18.00
CA VAL A 31 8.96 -0.52 -16.76
C VAL A 31 9.48 -1.35 -15.59
N ASN A 32 9.74 -2.64 -15.79
CA ASN A 32 10.33 -3.50 -14.75
C ASN A 32 11.73 -3.05 -14.35
N TRP A 33 12.55 -2.56 -15.29
CA TRP A 33 13.84 -1.97 -14.98
C TRP A 33 13.66 -0.73 -14.07
N ALA A 34 12.73 0.17 -14.42
CA ALA A 34 12.46 1.36 -13.62
C ALA A 34 11.96 1.00 -12.20
N PHE A 35 11.00 0.07 -12.09
CA PHE A 35 10.43 -0.39 -10.83
C PHE A 35 11.44 -1.22 -10.01
N GLY A 36 12.33 -1.92 -10.69
CA GLY A 36 13.40 -2.73 -10.11
C GLY A 36 14.58 -1.92 -9.58
N SER A 37 14.73 -0.66 -10.03
CA SER A 37 15.75 0.28 -9.55
C SER A 37 15.58 0.61 -8.06
N TRP A 38 16.64 1.10 -7.40
CA TRP A 38 16.58 1.45 -5.98
C TRP A 38 15.48 2.50 -5.68
N LEU A 39 15.35 3.51 -6.55
CA LEU A 39 14.36 4.57 -6.41
C LEU A 39 12.94 4.03 -6.69
N GLY A 40 12.79 3.21 -7.73
CA GLY A 40 11.51 2.55 -8.03
C GLY A 40 11.01 1.71 -6.86
N ARG A 41 11.90 0.91 -6.26
CA ARG A 41 11.58 0.14 -5.05
C ARG A 41 11.22 1.02 -3.87
N LEU A 42 11.92 2.13 -3.65
CA LEU A 42 11.58 3.06 -2.56
C LEU A 42 10.17 3.64 -2.74
N VAL A 43 9.82 4.05 -3.96
CA VAL A 43 8.47 4.53 -4.29
C VAL A 43 7.43 3.44 -4.07
N LEU A 44 7.68 2.22 -4.54
CA LEU A 44 6.77 1.09 -4.34
C LEU A 44 6.62 0.71 -2.86
N LEU A 45 7.66 0.89 -2.03
CA LEU A 45 7.61 0.63 -0.60
C LEU A 45 6.66 1.60 0.09
N PHE A 46 6.81 2.89 -0.18
CA PHE A 46 5.91 3.89 0.39
C PHE A 46 4.50 3.82 -0.19
N TYR A 47 4.34 3.44 -1.47
CA TYR A 47 3.04 3.17 -2.06
C TYR A 47 2.33 2.01 -1.36
N THR A 48 3.01 0.87 -1.18
CA THR A 48 2.43 -0.30 -0.50
C THR A 48 2.12 -0.02 0.97
N TRP A 49 2.98 0.72 1.67
CA TRP A 49 2.67 1.18 3.03
C TRP A 49 1.46 2.13 3.07
N ALA A 50 1.39 3.12 2.18
CA ALA A 50 0.26 4.03 2.09
C ALA A 50 -1.04 3.26 1.81
N LEU A 51 -1.00 2.23 0.97
CA LEU A 51 -2.13 1.34 0.66
C LEU A 51 -2.60 0.60 1.91
N MET A 52 -1.69 -0.11 2.60
CA MET A 52 -2.03 -0.88 3.80
C MET A 52 -2.53 0.03 4.93
N HIS A 53 -1.87 1.17 5.15
CA HIS A 53 -2.28 2.12 6.18
C HIS A 53 -3.64 2.75 5.87
N HIS A 54 -3.90 3.13 4.61
CA HIS A 54 -5.19 3.66 4.20
C HIS A 54 -6.31 2.62 4.34
N MET A 55 -6.06 1.39 3.90
CA MET A 55 -7.01 0.29 3.99
C MET A 55 -7.41 -0.01 5.44
N LEU A 56 -6.43 -0.20 6.34
CA LEU A 56 -6.72 -0.45 7.76
C LEU A 56 -7.42 0.74 8.43
N GLY A 57 -7.04 1.97 8.07
CA GLY A 57 -7.76 3.17 8.49
C GLY A 57 -9.21 3.17 8.01
N GLY A 58 -9.46 2.75 6.77
CA GLY A 58 -10.80 2.56 6.21
C GLY A 58 -11.61 1.51 6.97
N VAL A 59 -11.02 0.34 7.26
CA VAL A 59 -11.67 -0.70 8.08
C VAL A 59 -12.05 -0.16 9.46
N ARG A 60 -11.14 0.57 10.13
CA ARG A 60 -11.46 1.24 11.40
C ARG A 60 -12.65 2.20 11.26
N HIS A 61 -12.70 3.00 10.19
CA HIS A 61 -13.82 3.91 9.96
C HIS A 61 -15.13 3.15 9.74
N LEU A 62 -15.11 2.06 8.95
CA LEU A 62 -16.29 1.20 8.77
C LEU A 62 -16.77 0.57 10.08
N ILE A 63 -15.87 0.22 11.01
CA ILE A 63 -16.22 -0.25 12.37
C ILE A 63 -16.87 0.88 13.17
N TRP A 64 -16.32 2.09 13.11
CA TRP A 64 -16.90 3.25 13.79
C TRP A 64 -18.28 3.63 13.26
N ASP A 65 -18.54 3.41 11.97
CA ASP A 65 -19.84 3.66 11.35
C ASP A 65 -20.94 2.73 11.90
N THR A 66 -20.58 1.61 12.55
CA THR A 66 -21.54 0.73 13.25
C THR A 66 -21.81 1.17 14.71
N GLY A 67 -21.17 2.25 15.18
CA GLY A 67 -21.22 2.69 16.58
C GLY A 67 -20.28 1.93 17.52
N ALA A 68 -19.45 1.01 17.01
CA ALA A 68 -18.52 0.23 17.82
C ALA A 68 -17.18 0.94 18.02
N GLY A 69 -16.48 0.64 19.13
CA GLY A 69 -15.07 1.05 19.33
C GLY A 69 -14.82 2.56 19.46
N LEU A 70 -15.84 3.33 19.86
CA LEU A 70 -15.79 4.79 20.02
C LEU A 70 -15.26 5.26 21.39
N GLU A 71 -15.19 4.36 22.37
CA GLU A 71 -14.63 4.64 23.69
C GLU A 71 -13.14 5.08 23.55
N LYS A 72 -12.72 6.12 24.29
CA LYS A 72 -11.45 6.82 24.04
C LYS A 72 -10.23 5.90 24.08
N ASP A 73 -10.20 4.99 25.07
CA ASP A 73 -9.09 4.07 25.22
C ASP A 73 -9.08 3.04 24.07
N THR A 74 -10.26 2.54 23.71
CA THR A 74 -10.42 1.62 22.58
C THR A 74 -10.00 2.27 21.26
N ALA A 75 -10.49 3.48 20.96
CA ALA A 75 -10.16 4.22 19.76
C ALA A 75 -8.64 4.46 19.65
N SER A 76 -7.99 4.77 20.78
CA SER A 76 -6.54 4.98 20.84
C SER A 76 -5.77 3.69 20.58
N ARG A 77 -6.17 2.57 21.19
CA ARG A 77 -5.57 1.25 20.93
C ARG A 77 -5.71 0.83 19.46
N VAL A 78 -6.88 1.03 18.87
CA VAL A 78 -7.14 0.70 17.46
C VAL A 78 -6.31 1.59 16.52
N ALA A 79 -6.08 2.86 16.87
CA ALA A 79 -5.18 3.72 16.10
C ALA A 79 -3.73 3.21 16.09
N TRP A 80 -3.20 2.80 17.26
CA TRP A 80 -1.88 2.18 17.33
C TRP A 80 -1.81 0.85 16.59
N ALA A 81 -2.84 0.01 16.73
CA ALA A 81 -2.95 -1.25 16.00
C ALA A 81 -2.99 -1.05 14.47
N THR A 82 -3.66 0.01 14.00
CA THR A 82 -3.70 0.38 12.57
C THR A 82 -2.29 0.70 12.06
N LEU A 83 -1.51 1.48 12.81
CA LEU A 83 -0.13 1.82 12.44
C LEU A 83 0.76 0.57 12.43
N ALA A 84 0.81 -0.17 13.53
CA ALA A 84 1.63 -1.37 13.65
C ALA A 84 1.25 -2.44 12.61
N GLY A 85 -0.06 -2.68 12.43
CA GLY A 85 -0.59 -3.60 11.44
C GLY A 85 -0.21 -3.21 10.01
N SER A 86 -0.28 -1.92 9.67
CA SER A 86 0.09 -1.44 8.34
C SER A 86 1.58 -1.67 8.02
N ILE A 87 2.46 -1.45 9.01
CA ILE A 87 3.90 -1.72 8.89
C ILE A 87 4.14 -3.22 8.73
N ALA A 88 3.54 -4.05 9.59
CA ALA A 88 3.69 -5.50 9.55
C ALA A 88 3.23 -6.08 8.20
N LEU A 89 2.04 -5.70 7.72
CA LEU A 89 1.53 -6.15 6.40
C LEU A 89 2.45 -5.72 5.26
N THR A 90 2.96 -4.48 5.30
CA THR A 90 3.90 -4.01 4.28
C THR A 90 5.17 -4.85 4.27
N LEU A 91 5.76 -5.13 5.44
CA LEU A 91 6.96 -5.96 5.53
C LEU A 91 6.70 -7.39 5.03
N LEU A 92 5.55 -7.99 5.38
CA LEU A 92 5.15 -9.31 4.91
C LEU A 92 5.03 -9.35 3.37
N ILE A 93 4.41 -8.34 2.76
CA ILE A 93 4.31 -8.22 1.30
C ILE A 93 5.71 -8.19 0.67
N TRP A 94 6.62 -7.41 1.22
CA TRP A 94 7.98 -7.28 0.69
C TRP A 94 8.81 -8.54 0.88
N ILE A 95 8.72 -9.19 2.03
CA ILE A 95 9.36 -10.48 2.29
C ILE A 95 8.84 -11.53 1.29
N ALA A 96 7.53 -11.66 1.15
CA ALA A 96 6.92 -12.60 0.20
C ALA A 96 7.35 -12.28 -1.25
N GLY A 97 7.36 -10.99 -1.63
CA GLY A 97 7.80 -10.56 -2.96
C GLY A 97 9.29 -10.84 -3.25
N TYR A 98 10.15 -10.81 -2.23
CA TYR A 98 11.54 -11.23 -2.38
C TYR A 98 11.71 -12.75 -2.40
N MET A 99 10.87 -13.50 -1.69
CA MET A 99 10.87 -14.96 -1.70
C MET A 99 10.31 -15.56 -3.00
N ALA A 100 9.45 -14.82 -3.72
CA ALA A 100 8.81 -15.27 -4.95
C ALA A 100 9.62 -14.98 -6.23
N ARG A 101 10.80 -14.36 -6.11
CA ARG A 101 11.74 -14.12 -7.22
C ARG A 101 12.65 -15.32 -7.40
#